data_AF-A0A0J8VFB9-F1
#
_entry.id   AF-A0A0J8VFB9-F1
#
_cell.length_a   1.000
_cell.length_b   1.000
_cell.length_c   1.000
_cell.angle_alpha   90.00
_cell.angle_beta   90.00
_cell.angle_gamma   90.00
#
_symmetry.space_group_name_H-M   'P 1'
#
loop_
_entity.id
_entity.type
_entity.pdbx_description
1 polymer ?
#
loop_
_entity_poly.entity_id
_entity_poly.type
_entity_poly.pdbx_seq_one_letter_code
_entity_poly.pdbx_strand_id
1 'polypeptide(L)'
;MSQATTPANTIQQTIASFTSIEQALEYFDIGFDSRFIDANRIELTKRFNGYLLLSKPDDWFSGRRALKNAYCKVQRSKLDRHTRSACRGCTSCQRR
;
A
#
# COMPACT_ATOMS: atom_id res chain seq x y z
N MET A 1 35.23 -1.65 -16.05
CA MET A 1 33.79 -1.52 -16.35
C MET A 1 33.15 -0.80 -15.18
N SER A 2 32.99 0.51 -15.32
CA SER A 2 32.53 1.42 -14.27
C SER A 2 31.05 1.21 -14.00
N GLN A 3 30.69 0.72 -12.80
CA GLN A 3 29.30 0.71 -12.36
C GLN A 3 28.95 2.12 -11.88
N ALA A 4 28.04 2.76 -12.61
CA ALA A 4 27.45 4.04 -12.25
C ALA A 4 26.62 3.86 -10.97
N THR A 5 27.05 4.51 -9.89
CA THR A 5 26.22 4.73 -8.70
C THR A 5 25.07 5.66 -9.08
N THR A 6 23.93 5.09 -9.44
CA THR A 6 22.65 5.80 -9.49
C THR A 6 22.39 6.41 -8.11
N PRO A 7 21.96 7.68 -7.98
CA PRO A 7 21.59 8.20 -6.68
C PRO A 7 20.50 7.29 -6.11
N ALA A 8 20.65 6.90 -4.85
CA ALA A 8 19.67 6.08 -4.14
C ALA A 8 18.33 6.83 -4.13
N ASN A 9 17.50 6.59 -5.16
CA ASN A 9 16.14 7.07 -5.18
C ASN A 9 15.45 6.36 -4.02
N THR A 10 15.24 7.11 -2.95
CA THR A 10 14.65 6.57 -1.74
C THR A 10 13.27 6.04 -2.10
N ILE A 11 12.83 4.96 -1.44
CA ILE A 11 11.47 4.43 -1.66
C ILE A 11 10.41 5.53 -1.50
N GLN A 12 10.68 6.53 -0.65
CA GLN A 12 9.83 7.70 -0.45
C GLN A 12 9.75 8.61 -1.68
N GLN A 13 10.86 8.84 -2.39
CA GLN A 13 10.85 9.58 -3.67
C GLN A 13 10.06 8.84 -4.75
N THR A 14 10.18 7.50 -4.78
CA THR A 14 9.40 6.67 -5.70
C THR A 14 7.91 6.72 -5.36
N ILE A 15 7.55 6.64 -4.08
CA ILE A 15 6.15 6.75 -3.66
C ILE A 15 5.59 8.15 -3.96
N ALA A 16 6.40 9.19 -3.79
CA ALA A 16 6.01 10.58 -4.06
C ALA A 16 5.84 10.89 -5.56
N SER A 17 6.43 10.09 -6.46
CA SER A 17 6.27 10.28 -7.90
C SER A 17 4.96 9.72 -8.45
N PHE A 18 4.25 8.88 -7.69
CA PHE A 18 2.97 8.33 -8.10
C PHE A 18 1.90 9.41 -8.17
N THR A 19 1.18 9.46 -9.30
CA THR A 19 0.05 10.39 -9.51
C THR A 19 -1.29 9.75 -9.16
N SER A 20 -1.33 8.44 -9.01
CA SER A 20 -2.52 7.67 -8.66
C SER A 20 -2.20 6.54 -7.68
N ILE A 21 -3.21 6.07 -6.95
CA ILE A 21 -3.04 4.98 -6.00
C ILE A 21 -2.85 3.63 -6.71
N GLU A 22 -3.38 3.49 -7.92
CA GLU A 22 -3.21 2.32 -8.79
C GLU A 22 -1.74 2.11 -9.16
N GLN A 23 -1.02 3.18 -9.52
CA GLN A 23 0.43 3.08 -9.77
C GLN A 23 1.18 2.54 -8.54
N ALA A 24 0.79 2.98 -7.34
CA ALA A 24 1.38 2.47 -6.11
C ALA A 24 1.01 0.98 -5.90
N LEU A 25 -0.23 0.59 -6.16
CA LEU A 25 -0.69 -0.81 -6.04
C LEU A 25 0.03 -1.73 -7.03
N GLU A 26 0.21 -1.29 -8.28
CA GLU A 26 0.97 -1.99 -9.31
C GLU A 26 2.45 -2.10 -8.95
N TYR A 27 3.09 -1.00 -8.54
CA TYR A 27 4.49 -0.97 -8.14
C TYR A 27 4.79 -1.91 -6.95
N PHE A 28 3.85 -2.04 -6.03
CA PHE A 28 3.97 -2.92 -4.88
C PHE A 28 3.44 -4.33 -5.10
N ASP A 29 3.05 -4.69 -6.33
CA ASP A 29 2.47 -5.99 -6.67
C ASP A 29 1.33 -6.39 -5.70
N ILE A 30 0.35 -5.49 -5.59
CA ILE A 30 -0.87 -5.68 -4.79
C ILE A 30 -2.05 -5.76 -5.76
N GLY A 31 -2.63 -6.94 -5.91
CA GLY A 31 -3.86 -7.11 -6.67
C GLY A 31 -5.00 -6.27 -6.07
N PHE A 32 -5.71 -5.56 -6.93
CA PHE A 32 -6.83 -4.69 -6.56
C PHE A 32 -8.00 -4.85 -7.53
N ASP A 33 -9.20 -4.52 -7.04
CA ASP A 33 -10.40 -4.45 -7.87
C ASP A 33 -10.62 -2.98 -8.30
N SER A 34 -10.74 -2.74 -9.61
CA SER A 34 -10.87 -1.38 -10.14
C SER A 34 -12.12 -0.66 -9.62
N ARG A 35 -13.25 -1.36 -9.46
CA ARG A 35 -14.49 -0.76 -8.92
C ARG A 35 -14.33 -0.38 -7.45
N PHE A 36 -13.59 -1.20 -6.69
CA PHE A 36 -13.26 -0.88 -5.31
C PHE A 36 -12.38 0.38 -5.24
N ILE A 37 -11.38 0.52 -6.11
CA ILE A 37 -10.54 1.71 -6.17
C ILE A 37 -11.36 2.94 -6.55
N ASP A 38 -12.18 2.88 -7.61
CA ASP A 38 -13.00 4.03 -8.00
C ASP A 38 -13.92 4.51 -6.87
N ALA A 39 -14.54 3.58 -6.13
CA ALA A 39 -15.43 3.93 -5.03
C ALA A 39 -14.68 4.45 -3.77
N ASN A 40 -13.41 4.08 -3.57
CA ASN A 40 -12.71 4.30 -2.29
C ASN A 40 -11.35 4.98 -2.41
N ARG A 41 -10.96 5.47 -3.59
CA ARG A 41 -9.66 6.08 -3.90
C ARG A 41 -9.25 7.10 -2.85
N ILE A 42 -10.14 8.05 -2.54
CA ILE A 42 -9.87 9.14 -1.61
C ILE A 42 -9.58 8.61 -0.19
N GLU A 43 -10.39 7.67 0.29
CA GLU A 43 -10.18 7.06 1.62
C GLU A 43 -8.87 6.27 1.65
N LEU A 44 -8.58 5.50 0.59
CA LEU A 44 -7.39 4.68 0.48
C LEU A 44 -6.12 5.54 0.47
N THR A 45 -6.06 6.57 -0.38
CA THR A 45 -4.92 7.49 -0.45
C THR A 45 -4.68 8.18 0.89
N LYS A 46 -5.73 8.67 1.55
CA LYS A 46 -5.60 9.31 2.87
C LYS A 46 -5.02 8.37 3.92
N ARG A 47 -5.49 7.11 3.96
CA ARG A 47 -4.96 6.09 4.90
C ARG A 47 -3.54 5.70 4.56
N PHE A 48 -3.22 5.55 3.28
CA PHE A 48 -1.87 5.21 2.83
C PHE A 48 -0.88 6.30 3.25
N ASN A 49 -1.18 7.57 2.98
CA ASN A 49 -0.35 8.71 3.41
C ASN A 49 -0.15 8.73 4.93
N GLY A 50 -1.22 8.47 5.70
CA GLY A 50 -1.10 8.34 7.16
C GLY A 50 -0.16 7.21 7.59
N TYR A 51 -0.21 6.05 6.93
CA TYR A 51 0.71 4.94 7.22
C TYR A 51 2.15 5.24 6.79
N LEU A 52 2.37 5.97 5.69
CA LEU A 52 3.71 6.41 5.29
C LEU A 52 4.35 7.32 6.35
N LEU A 53 3.60 8.28 6.89
CA LEU A 53 4.07 9.18 7.94
C LEU A 53 4.42 8.45 9.24
N LEU A 54 3.61 7.45 9.62
CA LEU A 54 3.80 6.69 10.86
C LEU A 54 4.92 5.65 10.75
N SER A 55 4.97 4.92 9.63
CA SER A 55 5.93 3.82 9.45
C SER A 55 7.27 4.27 8.91
N LYS A 56 7.35 5.42 8.23
CA LYS A 56 8.54 5.96 7.57
C LYS A 56 9.30 4.86 6.81
N PRO A 57 8.68 4.23 5.80
CA PRO A 57 9.27 3.10 5.13
C PRO A 57 10.63 3.47 4.53
N ASP A 58 11.63 2.66 4.82
CA ASP A 58 12.99 2.75 4.29
C ASP A 58 13.21 1.85 3.07
N ASP A 59 12.40 0.80 2.93
CA ASP A 59 12.49 -0.18 1.86
C ASP A 59 11.15 -0.49 1.18
N TRP A 60 11.22 -1.21 0.05
CA TRP A 60 10.06 -1.60 -0.76
C TRP A 60 9.03 -2.43 0.01
N PHE A 61 9.45 -3.38 0.87
CA PHE A 61 8.55 -4.22 1.65
C PHE A 61 7.83 -3.43 2.74
N SER A 62 8.51 -2.47 3.36
CA SER A 62 7.90 -1.55 4.32
C SER A 62 6.86 -0.65 3.64
N GLY A 63 7.17 -0.12 2.45
CA GLY A 63 6.21 0.62 1.62
C GLY A 63 4.99 -0.22 1.22
N ARG A 64 5.24 -1.44 0.73
CA ARG A 64 4.19 -2.43 0.41
C ARG A 64 3.30 -2.74 1.60
N ARG A 65 3.89 -2.93 2.78
CA ARG A 65 3.15 -3.21 4.02
C ARG A 65 2.24 -2.04 4.39
N ALA A 66 2.73 -0.81 4.28
CA ALA A 66 1.93 0.39 4.52
C ALA A 66 0.71 0.45 3.59
N LEU A 67 0.90 0.23 2.28
CA LEU A 67 -0.19 0.24 1.31
C LEU A 67 -1.18 -0.91 1.51
N LYS A 68 -0.69 -2.13 1.72
CA LYS A 68 -1.52 -3.31 1.97
C LYS A 68 -2.37 -3.14 3.23
N ASN A 69 -1.80 -2.57 4.29
CA ASN A 69 -2.54 -2.24 5.51
C ASN A 69 -3.62 -1.19 5.27
N ALA A 70 -3.33 -0.15 4.47
CA ALA A 70 -4.32 0.84 4.05
C ALA A 70 -5.49 0.17 3.33
N TYR A 71 -5.19 -0.62 2.30
CA TYR A 71 -6.18 -1.32 1.48
C TYR A 71 -7.07 -2.25 2.32
N CYS A 72 -6.46 -3.13 3.10
CA CYS A 72 -7.21 -4.05 3.96
C CYS A 72 -8.05 -3.29 5.01
N LYS A 73 -7.59 -2.15 5.52
CA LYS A 73 -8.35 -1.36 6.50
C LYS A 73 -9.61 -0.76 5.86
N VAL A 74 -9.50 -0.21 4.65
CA VAL A 74 -10.67 0.31 3.90
C VAL A 74 -11.62 -0.83 3.56
N GLN A 75 -11.12 -1.95 3.04
CA GLN A 75 -11.99 -3.09 2.69
C GLN A 75 -12.77 -3.60 3.91
N ARG A 76 -12.10 -3.72 5.07
CA ARG A 76 -12.74 -4.17 6.31
C ARG A 76 -13.71 -3.17 6.92
N SER A 77 -13.59 -1.87 6.62
CA SER A 77 -14.56 -0.87 7.12
C SER A 77 -15.90 -0.96 6.40
N LYS A 78 -15.94 -1.59 5.21
CA LYS A 78 -17.16 -1.81 4.43
C LYS A 78 -17.86 -3.15 4.71
N LEU A 79 -17.18 -4.09 5.37
CA LEU A 79 -17.78 -5.36 5.78
C LEU A 79 -18.68 -5.14 7.00
N ASP A 80 -19.82 -5.83 7.02
CA ASP A 80 -20.72 -5.82 8.17
C ASP A 80 -20.00 -6.30 9.45
N ARG A 81 -20.36 -5.73 10.60
CA ARG A 81 -19.68 -5.97 11.87
C ARG A 81 -19.72 -7.44 12.30
N HIS A 82 -20.77 -8.17 11.92
CA HIS A 82 -20.98 -9.58 12.25
C HIS A 82 -20.36 -10.52 11.22
N THR A 83 -20.18 -10.06 9.98
CA THR A 83 -19.54 -10.83 8.90
C THR A 83 -18.04 -10.56 8.75
N ARG A 84 -17.51 -9.51 9.41
CA ARG A 84 -16.08 -9.21 9.38
C ARG A 84 -15.29 -10.35 10.03
N SER A 85 -14.83 -11.29 9.21
CA SER A 85 -13.76 -12.17 9.63
C SER A 85 -12.55 -11.32 9.99
N ALA A 86 -11.85 -11.69 11.05
CA ALA A 86 -10.62 -11.03 11.43
C ALA A 86 -9.55 -11.31 10.36
N CYS A 87 -9.55 -10.56 9.26
CA CYS A 87 -8.34 -10.43 8.45
C CYS A 87 -7.33 -9.68 9.32
N ARG A 88 -6.58 -10.42 10.14
CA ARG A 88 -5.66 -9.96 11.19
C ARG A 88 -4.41 -9.30 10.59
N GLY A 89 -4.57 -8.34 9.68
CA GLY A 89 -3.46 -7.62 9.05
C GLY A 89 -2.39 -8.59 8.58
N CYS A 90 -2.81 -9.61 7.82
CA CYS A 90 -2.07 -10.85 7.66
C CYS A 90 -0.64 -10.61 7.15
N THR A 91 0.31 -10.66 8.08
CA THR A 91 1.64 -11.22 7.83
C THR A 91 1.54 -12.67 7.29
N SER A 92 0.38 -13.32 7.45
CA SER A 92 0.04 -14.60 6.79
C SER A 92 -0.24 -14.49 5.28
N CYS A 93 -0.54 -13.31 4.71
CA CYS A 93 -0.74 -13.15 3.26
C CYS A 93 0.59 -12.85 2.52
N GLN A 94 1.71 -13.15 3.18
CA GLN A 94 3.07 -13.19 2.65
C GLN A 94 3.79 -14.50 3.04
N ARG A 95 3.07 -15.47 3.64
CA ARG A 95 3.63 -16.73 4.17
C ARG A 95 2.99 -17.99 3.56
N ARG A 96 2.33 -17.84 2.42
CA ARG A 96 1.91 -18.95 1.55
C ARG A 96 2.45 -18.67 0.16
#